data_AF-A0A950HVH3-F1
#
_entry.id   AF-A0A950HVH3-F1
#
_cell.length_a   1.000
_cell.length_b   1.000
_cell.length_c   1.000
_cell.angle_alpha   90.00
_cell.angle_beta   90.00
_cell.angle_gamma   90.00
#
_symmetry.space_group_name_H-M   'P 1'
#
loop_
_entity.id
_entity.type
_entity.pdbx_description
1 polymer ?
#
loop_
_entity_poly.entity_id
_entity_poly.type
_entity_poly.pdbx_seq_one_letter_code
_entity_poly.pdbx_strand_id
1 'polypeptide(L)'
;VNGKAKIIELEGTTGSSPANDRKKGFDEAIKQWPDMQILASQTGDFARDKGRQVAETLLQAHPETTAIYAHNDEMAIGAIAALEAAGKTPGKDVIVVSIDGEKDAVQAIIDGKLAATCECNPRFGPKAFATMKQYAAGEKLPAYIKNTDNFYDSSNAKEVLATAF
;
A
#
# COMPACT_ATOMS: atom_id res chain seq x y z
N VAL A 1 11.01 6.71 -9.87
CA VAL A 1 12.34 6.07 -9.66
C VAL A 1 13.03 5.58 -10.94
N ASN A 2 12.53 5.87 -12.16
CA ASN A 2 13.20 5.58 -13.45
C ASN A 2 13.74 4.13 -13.60
N GLY A 3 12.99 3.14 -13.13
CA GLY A 3 13.39 1.73 -13.21
C GLY A 3 14.44 1.27 -12.19
N LYS A 4 14.89 2.14 -11.27
CA LYS A 4 15.98 1.86 -10.31
C LYS A 4 15.55 2.10 -8.88
N ALA A 5 15.59 1.08 -8.03
CA ALA A 5 15.20 1.21 -6.63
C ALA A 5 15.87 0.17 -5.73
N LYS A 6 16.16 0.59 -4.50
CA LYS A 6 16.56 -0.28 -3.39
C LYS A 6 15.41 -0.29 -2.40
N ILE A 7 14.67 -1.38 -2.37
CA ILE A 7 13.32 -1.46 -1.81
C ILE A 7 13.36 -2.22 -0.49
N ILE A 8 12.78 -1.65 0.56
CA ILE A 8 12.31 -2.42 1.71
C ILE A 8 10.82 -2.70 1.53
N GLU A 9 10.41 -3.94 1.76
CA GLU A 9 9.01 -4.36 1.71
C GLU A 9 8.47 -4.60 3.13
N LEU A 10 7.35 -3.93 3.45
CA LEU A 10 6.60 -4.13 4.69
C LEU A 10 5.37 -4.98 4.39
N GLU A 11 5.45 -6.25 4.75
CA GLU A 11 4.40 -7.22 4.45
C GLU A 11 3.23 -7.13 5.43
N GLY A 12 2.04 -7.50 4.97
CA GLY A 12 0.86 -7.64 5.83
C GLY A 12 0.94 -8.82 6.80
N THR A 13 -0.19 -9.15 7.42
CA THR A 13 -0.31 -10.31 8.31
C THR A 13 0.10 -11.60 7.61
N THR A 14 1.05 -12.32 8.21
CA THR A 14 1.59 -13.59 7.69
C THR A 14 0.47 -14.59 7.39
N GLY A 15 0.45 -15.11 6.17
CA GLY A 15 -0.53 -16.11 5.72
C GLY A 15 -1.88 -15.55 5.29
N SER A 16 -2.12 -14.23 5.42
CA SER A 16 -3.33 -13.60 4.89
C SER A 16 -3.31 -13.56 3.36
N SER A 17 -4.46 -13.76 2.72
CA SER A 17 -4.54 -13.70 1.26
C SER A 17 -4.11 -12.34 0.69
N PRO A 18 -4.47 -11.18 1.28
CA PRO A 18 -4.03 -9.90 0.72
C PRO A 18 -2.51 -9.74 0.76
N ALA A 19 -1.84 -10.14 1.85
CA ALA A 19 -0.38 -10.04 1.93
C ALA A 19 0.31 -10.90 0.86
N ASN A 20 -0.15 -12.15 0.72
CA ASN A 20 0.40 -13.08 -0.27
C ASN A 20 0.20 -12.58 -1.72
N ASP A 21 -1.01 -12.11 -2.05
CA ASP A 21 -1.34 -11.65 -3.40
C ASP A 21 -0.67 -10.32 -3.75
N ARG A 22 -0.59 -9.38 -2.79
CA ARG A 22 0.10 -8.09 -2.94
C ARG A 22 1.59 -8.31 -3.19
N LYS A 23 2.24 -9.16 -2.38
CA LYS A 23 3.64 -9.55 -2.58
C LYS A 23 3.87 -10.16 -3.95
N LYS A 24 3.09 -11.20 -4.30
CA LYS A 24 3.24 -11.88 -5.59
C LYS A 24 3.10 -10.90 -6.76
N GLY A 25 2.09 -10.04 -6.73
CA GLY A 25 1.87 -9.04 -7.78
C GLY A 25 3.03 -8.05 -7.91
N PHE A 26 3.54 -7.56 -6.78
CA PHE A 26 4.69 -6.65 -6.77
C PHE A 26 5.96 -7.35 -7.29
N ASP A 27 6.28 -8.54 -6.77
CA ASP A 27 7.42 -9.36 -7.19
C ASP A 27 7.37 -9.66 -8.69
N GLU A 28 6.19 -9.95 -9.24
CA GLU A 28 5.99 -10.16 -10.69
C GLU A 28 6.20 -8.87 -11.49
N ALA A 29 5.66 -7.74 -11.03
CA ALA A 29 5.76 -6.45 -11.72
C ALA A 29 7.19 -5.90 -11.78
N ILE A 30 8.01 -6.13 -10.75
CA ILE A 30 9.39 -5.62 -10.72
C ILE A 30 10.38 -6.48 -11.50
N LYS A 31 10.05 -7.73 -11.87
CA LYS A 31 10.94 -8.62 -12.66
C LYS A 31 11.39 -8.01 -13.99
N GLN A 32 10.57 -7.16 -14.59
CA GLN A 32 10.91 -6.46 -15.83
C GLN A 32 11.91 -5.30 -15.61
N TRP A 33 12.22 -4.96 -14.36
CA TRP A 33 13.11 -3.87 -13.95
C TRP A 33 14.27 -4.42 -13.11
N PRO A 34 15.36 -4.92 -13.74
CA PRO A 34 16.45 -5.59 -13.02
C PRO A 34 17.19 -4.72 -12.00
N ASP A 35 17.09 -3.39 -12.15
CA ASP A 35 17.68 -2.41 -11.22
C ASP A 35 16.74 -2.07 -10.03
N MET A 36 15.55 -2.66 -9.96
CA MET A 36 14.70 -2.65 -8.77
C MET A 36 14.95 -3.90 -7.94
N GLN A 37 15.48 -3.73 -6.73
CA GLN A 37 15.87 -4.84 -5.86
C GLN A 37 15.25 -4.69 -4.48
N ILE A 38 14.56 -5.74 -4.04
CA ILE A 38 14.09 -5.87 -2.66
C ILE A 38 15.28 -6.28 -1.80
N LEU A 39 15.68 -5.40 -0.88
CA LEU A 39 16.80 -5.61 0.05
C LEU A 39 16.39 -6.47 1.23
N ALA A 40 15.21 -6.21 1.77
CA ALA A 40 14.61 -6.94 2.87
C ALA A 40 13.09 -6.88 2.76
N SER A 41 12.44 -7.92 3.26
CA SER A 41 10.98 -8.02 3.37
C SER A 41 10.61 -8.59 4.73
N GLN A 42 9.74 -7.90 5.46
CA GLN A 42 9.33 -8.33 6.79
C GLN A 42 7.90 -7.87 7.09
N THR A 43 7.15 -8.73 7.79
CA THR A 43 5.79 -8.40 8.19
C THR A 43 5.73 -7.26 9.21
N GLY A 44 4.93 -6.24 8.88
CA GLY A 44 4.45 -5.21 9.80
C GLY A 44 3.02 -5.48 10.29
N ASP A 45 2.47 -6.66 9.99
CA ASP A 45 1.16 -7.15 10.46
C ASP A 45 -0.02 -6.21 10.18
N PHE A 46 0.05 -5.47 9.06
CA PHE A 46 -0.93 -4.42 8.71
C PHE A 46 -1.14 -3.33 9.77
N ALA A 47 -0.28 -3.24 10.78
CA ALA A 47 -0.44 -2.35 11.92
C ALA A 47 0.57 -1.20 11.87
N ARG A 48 0.10 0.03 12.10
CA ARG A 48 0.93 1.25 12.05
C ARG A 48 2.17 1.18 12.93
N ASP A 49 1.99 0.83 14.21
CA ASP A 49 3.11 0.75 15.16
C ASP A 49 4.10 -0.34 14.79
N LYS A 50 3.62 -1.49 14.31
CA LYS A 50 4.50 -2.60 13.94
C LYS A 50 5.23 -2.30 12.62
N GLY A 51 4.54 -1.73 11.64
CA GLY A 51 5.13 -1.20 10.41
C GLY A 51 6.24 -0.19 10.70
N ARG A 52 6.04 0.73 11.65
CA ARG A 52 7.09 1.66 12.11
C ARG A 52 8.30 0.93 12.68
N GLN A 53 8.12 0.01 13.64
CA GLN A 53 9.23 -0.73 14.26
C GLN A 53 10.06 -1.51 13.23
N VAL A 54 9.38 -2.14 12.27
CA VAL A 54 10.03 -2.89 11.20
C VAL A 54 10.76 -1.93 10.26
N ALA A 55 10.14 -0.82 9.86
CA ALA A 55 10.80 0.20 9.04
C ALA A 55 12.05 0.75 9.72
N GLU A 56 11.99 1.10 11.01
CA GLU A 56 13.15 1.55 11.79
C GLU A 56 14.30 0.53 11.75
N THR A 57 13.97 -0.75 11.98
CA THR A 57 14.96 -1.86 11.96
C THR A 57 15.59 -2.02 10.58
N LEU A 58 14.77 -2.06 9.53
CA LEU A 58 15.25 -2.31 8.17
C LEU A 58 15.99 -1.10 7.60
N LEU A 59 15.59 0.13 7.92
CA LEU A 59 16.31 1.35 7.50
C LEU A 59 17.71 1.45 8.14
N GLN A 60 17.87 0.94 9.37
CA GLN A 60 19.19 0.85 10.01
C GLN A 60 20.06 -0.23 9.35
N ALA A 61 19.48 -1.38 9.00
CA ALA A 61 20.19 -2.47 8.33
C ALA A 61 20.54 -2.15 6.86
N HIS A 62 19.72 -1.32 6.20
CA HIS A 62 19.81 -0.99 4.79
C HIS A 62 19.74 0.54 4.56
N PRO A 63 20.78 1.30 4.97
CA PRO A 63 20.80 2.76 4.86
C PRO A 63 20.72 3.28 3.41
N GLU A 64 21.03 2.43 2.43
CA GLU A 64 20.97 2.67 0.98
C GLU A 64 19.55 2.56 0.38
N THR A 65 18.54 2.29 1.21
CA THR A 65 17.13 2.23 0.78
C THR A 65 16.70 3.53 0.08
N THR A 66 16.08 3.39 -1.08
CA THR A 66 15.50 4.49 -1.86
C THR A 66 13.99 4.39 -2.04
N ALA A 67 13.39 3.24 -1.70
CA ALA A 67 11.95 3.06 -1.72
C ALA A 67 11.46 2.12 -0.60
N ILE A 68 10.23 2.37 -0.13
CA ILE A 68 9.48 1.48 0.75
C ILE A 68 8.18 1.11 0.05
N TYR A 69 7.92 -0.19 -0.06
CA TYR A 69 6.64 -0.73 -0.47
C TYR A 69 5.94 -1.31 0.77
N ALA A 70 4.81 -0.73 1.16
CA ALA A 70 4.02 -1.24 2.26
C ALA A 70 2.75 -1.91 1.74
N HIS A 71 2.44 -3.10 2.23
CA HIS A 71 1.22 -3.79 1.80
C HIS A 71 -0.05 -3.08 2.26
N ASN A 72 0.00 -2.18 3.25
CA ASN A 72 -1.10 -1.27 3.53
C ASN A 72 -0.68 0.16 3.90
N ASP A 73 -1.66 1.06 3.93
CA ASP A 73 -1.51 2.46 4.30
C ASP A 73 -1.06 2.64 5.77
N GLU A 74 -1.63 1.91 6.72
CA GLU A 74 -1.22 2.00 8.14
C GLU A 74 0.28 1.75 8.34
N MET A 75 0.83 0.68 7.74
CA MET A 75 2.27 0.41 7.80
C MET A 75 3.08 1.48 7.06
N ALA A 76 2.57 2.05 5.97
CA ALA A 76 3.21 3.14 5.24
C ALA A 76 3.32 4.42 6.08
N ILE A 77 2.25 4.78 6.80
CA ILE A 77 2.25 5.91 7.74
C ILE A 77 3.26 5.67 8.88
N GLY A 78 3.33 4.43 9.40
CA GLY A 78 4.36 4.04 10.35
C GLY A 78 5.78 4.20 9.80
N ALA A 79 6.00 3.81 8.54
CA ALA A 79 7.29 3.94 7.86
C ALA A 79 7.68 5.40 7.58
N ILE A 80 6.71 6.26 7.25
CA ILE A 80 6.90 7.71 7.12
C ILE A 80 7.44 8.29 8.44
N ALA A 81 6.84 7.92 9.57
CA ALA A 81 7.32 8.37 10.88
C ALA A 81 8.75 7.86 11.19
N ALA A 82 9.07 6.61 10.81
CA ALA A 82 10.42 6.05 10.96
C ALA A 82 11.47 6.81 10.13
N LEU A 83 11.12 7.18 8.90
CA LEU A 83 11.98 7.98 8.02
C LEU A 83 12.24 9.37 8.61
N GLU A 84 11.20 10.06 9.08
CA GLU A 84 11.31 11.38 9.70
C GLU A 84 12.17 11.31 10.98
N ALA A 85 11.98 10.29 11.82
CA ALA A 85 12.80 10.07 13.01
C ALA A 85 14.27 9.78 12.67
N ALA A 86 14.55 9.15 11.53
CA ALA A 86 15.90 8.94 11.00
C ALA A 86 16.49 10.17 10.29
N GLY A 87 15.80 11.31 10.31
CA GLY A 87 16.25 12.54 9.65
C GLY A 87 16.18 12.49 8.12
N LYS A 88 15.44 11.54 7.54
CA LYS A 88 15.17 11.44 6.09
C LYS A 88 13.85 12.16 5.77
N THR A 89 13.74 12.65 4.54
CA THR A 89 12.54 13.31 4.00
C THR A 89 11.74 12.30 3.17
N PRO A 90 10.58 11.80 3.66
CA PRO A 90 9.71 10.93 2.87
C PRO A 90 9.28 11.61 1.55
N GLY A 91 9.14 10.82 0.49
CA GLY A 91 8.81 11.32 -0.86
C GLY A 91 9.95 12.00 -1.61
N LYS A 92 11.06 12.31 -0.94
CA LYS A 92 12.28 12.88 -1.56
C LYS A 92 13.49 11.98 -1.42
N ASP A 93 13.89 11.67 -0.18
CA ASP A 93 15.05 10.82 0.11
C ASP A 93 14.69 9.34 -0.05
N VAL A 94 13.46 8.97 0.34
CA VAL A 94 12.89 7.63 0.19
C VAL A 94 11.46 7.75 -0.31
N ILE A 95 11.17 7.10 -1.44
CA ILE A 95 9.82 7.02 -2.00
C ILE A 95 9.02 6.00 -1.20
N VAL A 96 7.80 6.35 -0.77
CA VAL A 96 6.90 5.42 -0.09
C VAL A 96 5.67 5.20 -0.97
N VAL A 97 5.25 3.94 -1.15
CA VAL A 97 4.01 3.56 -1.84
C VAL A 97 3.28 2.49 -1.05
N SER A 98 1.95 2.49 -1.14
CA SER A 98 1.11 1.62 -0.34
C SER A 98 -0.17 1.19 -1.05
N ILE A 99 -1.05 0.51 -0.31
CA ILE A 99 -2.35 0.03 -0.77
C ILE A 99 -3.35 0.30 0.35
N ASP A 100 -4.52 0.83 0.02
CA ASP A 100 -5.81 0.77 0.70
C ASP A 100 -6.63 2.01 0.33
N GLY A 101 -6.00 3.17 0.20
CA GLY A 101 -6.67 4.43 -0.17
C GLY A 101 -7.31 5.15 1.00
N GLU A 102 -6.77 4.96 2.20
CA GLU A 102 -7.23 5.61 3.43
C GLU A 102 -7.01 7.11 3.39
N LYS A 103 -7.86 7.85 4.10
CA LYS A 103 -7.78 9.31 4.15
C LYS A 103 -6.43 9.83 4.63
N ASP A 104 -5.81 9.17 5.60
CA ASP A 104 -4.47 9.52 6.09
C ASP A 104 -3.40 9.35 5.01
N ALA A 105 -3.47 8.29 4.20
CA ALA A 105 -2.56 8.06 3.08
C ALA A 105 -2.77 9.08 1.96
N VAL A 106 -4.03 9.38 1.62
CA VAL A 106 -4.35 10.43 0.64
C VAL A 106 -3.85 11.80 1.11
N GLN A 107 -3.99 12.11 2.40
CA GLN A 107 -3.40 13.32 2.98
C GLN A 107 -1.86 13.29 2.91
N ALA A 108 -1.22 12.15 3.21
CA ALA A 108 0.23 12.01 3.09
C ALA A 108 0.73 12.19 1.65
N ILE A 109 -0.09 11.86 0.63
CA ILE A 109 0.21 12.18 -0.77
C ILE A 109 0.15 13.68 -1.02
N ILE A 110 -0.86 14.37 -0.50
CA ILE A 110 -1.00 15.83 -0.62
C ILE A 110 0.20 16.53 0.04
N ASP A 111 0.65 16.01 1.18
CA ASP A 111 1.80 16.52 1.93
C ASP A 111 3.15 16.14 1.29
N GLY A 112 3.14 15.35 0.21
CA GLY A 112 4.32 14.91 -0.51
C GLY A 112 5.16 13.84 0.21
N LYS A 113 4.60 13.20 1.25
CA LYS A 113 5.29 12.17 2.06
C LYS A 113 5.08 10.75 1.53
N LEU A 114 3.94 10.51 0.89
CA LEU A 114 3.59 9.27 0.20
C LEU A 114 3.49 9.55 -1.30
N ALA A 115 4.04 8.68 -2.15
CA ALA A 115 4.01 8.91 -3.60
C ALA A 115 2.68 8.47 -4.23
N ALA A 116 2.15 7.33 -3.79
CA ALA A 116 0.88 6.80 -4.26
C ALA A 116 0.31 5.73 -3.32
N THR A 117 -1.00 5.53 -3.39
CA THR A 117 -1.70 4.38 -2.82
C THR A 117 -2.70 3.80 -3.82
N CYS A 118 -2.75 2.48 -3.94
CA CYS A 118 -3.81 1.78 -4.68
C CYS A 118 -4.99 1.55 -3.74
N GLU A 119 -6.19 2.02 -4.08
CA GLU A 119 -7.37 1.79 -3.24
C GLU A 119 -7.67 0.28 -3.13
N CYS A 120 -8.08 -0.17 -1.95
CA CYS A 120 -8.71 -1.46 -1.71
C CYS A 120 -10.08 -1.15 -1.10
N ASN A 121 -11.08 -0.96 -1.97
CA ASN A 121 -12.31 -0.26 -1.56
C ASN A 121 -13.13 -1.06 -0.53
N PRO A 122 -13.31 -0.55 0.71
CA PRO A 122 -13.98 -1.28 1.80
C PRO A 122 -15.50 -1.24 1.69
N ARG A 123 -16.07 -0.50 0.72
CA ARG A 123 -17.53 -0.28 0.58
C ARG A 123 -18.23 -1.46 -0.07
N PHE A 124 -18.02 -2.66 0.48
CA PHE A 124 -18.66 -3.90 0.04
C PHE A 124 -20.17 -3.93 0.29
N GLY A 125 -20.66 -3.23 1.33
CA GLY A 125 -22.04 -3.32 1.81
C GLY A 125 -23.10 -3.23 0.72
N PRO A 126 -23.21 -2.12 -0.03
CA PRO A 126 -24.23 -1.97 -1.08
C PRO A 126 -24.17 -3.08 -2.14
N LYS A 127 -22.96 -3.45 -2.58
CA LYS A 127 -22.77 -4.51 -3.58
C LYS A 127 -23.17 -5.87 -3.01
N ALA A 128 -22.78 -6.19 -1.78
CA ALA A 128 -23.14 -7.44 -1.12
C ALA A 128 -24.66 -7.58 -0.96
N PHE A 129 -25.36 -6.53 -0.50
CA PHE A 129 -26.82 -6.57 -0.38
C PHE A 129 -27.53 -6.67 -1.73
N ALA A 130 -27.04 -5.99 -2.76
CA ALA A 130 -27.58 -6.12 -4.11
C ALA A 130 -27.42 -7.55 -4.65
N THR A 131 -26.22 -8.12 -4.53
CA THR A 131 -25.91 -9.51 -4.91
C THR A 131 -26.81 -10.51 -4.19
N MET A 132 -27.02 -10.36 -2.88
CA MET A 132 -27.92 -11.25 -2.12
C MET A 132 -29.37 -11.18 -2.62
N LYS A 133 -29.86 -9.98 -2.97
CA LYS A 133 -31.22 -9.83 -3.52
C LYS A 133 -31.36 -10.48 -4.89
N GLN A 134 -30.39 -10.30 -5.78
CA GLN A 134 -30.38 -10.94 -7.10
C GLN A 134 -30.36 -12.46 -6.99
N TYR A 135 -29.51 -13.00 -6.10
CA TYR A 135 -29.47 -14.43 -5.82
C TYR A 135 -30.81 -14.96 -5.33
N ALA A 136 -31.43 -14.27 -4.36
CA ALA A 136 -32.75 -14.66 -3.82
C ALA A 136 -33.86 -14.60 -4.88
N ALA A 137 -33.72 -13.78 -5.93
CA ALA A 137 -34.62 -13.73 -7.07
C ALA A 137 -34.38 -14.84 -8.12
N GLY A 138 -33.42 -15.73 -7.89
CA GLY A 138 -33.08 -16.84 -8.81
C GLY A 138 -32.16 -16.44 -9.96
N GLU A 139 -31.53 -15.26 -9.90
CA GLU A 139 -30.58 -14.83 -10.92
C GLU A 139 -29.30 -15.66 -10.86
N LYS A 140 -28.71 -15.94 -12.04
CA LYS A 140 -27.39 -16.57 -12.14
C LYS A 140 -26.30 -15.52 -11.99
N LEU A 141 -25.48 -15.66 -10.96
CA LEU A 141 -24.42 -14.71 -10.63
C LEU A 141 -23.03 -15.28 -10.96
N PRO A 142 -22.05 -14.43 -11.29
CA PRO A 142 -20.68 -14.88 -11.44
C PRO A 142 -20.10 -15.37 -10.11
N ALA A 143 -19.18 -16.34 -10.17
CA ALA A 143 -18.52 -16.89 -8.98
C ALA A 143 -17.60 -15.87 -8.28
N TYR A 144 -17.16 -14.85 -9.00
CA TYR A 144 -16.29 -13.79 -8.48
C TYR A 144 -16.89 -12.42 -8.80
N ILE A 145 -17.12 -11.62 -7.77
CA ILE A 145 -17.64 -10.27 -7.88
C ILE A 145 -16.59 -9.33 -7.30
N LYS A 146 -15.98 -8.52 -8.16
CA LYS A 146 -14.91 -7.60 -7.78
C LYS A 146 -15.47 -6.25 -7.33
N ASN A 147 -14.90 -5.66 -6.28
CA ASN A 147 -15.07 -4.23 -6.01
C ASN A 147 -14.21 -3.38 -6.96
N THR A 148 -14.64 -2.14 -7.20
CA THR A 148 -13.85 -1.22 -8.01
C THR A 148 -12.87 -0.50 -7.12
N ASP A 149 -11.59 -0.62 -7.49
CA ASP A 149 -10.46 0.02 -6.85
C ASP A 149 -9.99 1.19 -7.71
N ASN A 150 -9.55 2.28 -7.09
CA ASN A 150 -8.95 3.43 -7.74
C ASN A 150 -7.44 3.52 -7.44
N PHE A 151 -6.74 4.43 -8.11
CA PHE A 151 -5.34 4.73 -7.86
C PHE A 151 -5.21 6.20 -7.46
N TYR A 152 -4.52 6.47 -6.36
CA TYR A 152 -4.34 7.82 -5.84
C TYR A 152 -2.87 8.22 -5.87
N ASP A 153 -2.59 9.38 -6.45
CA ASP A 153 -1.27 10.00 -6.49
C ASP A 153 -1.40 11.53 -6.44
N SER A 154 -0.28 12.24 -6.57
CA SER A 154 -0.26 13.71 -6.51
C SER A 154 -1.18 14.42 -7.52
N SER A 155 -1.58 13.75 -8.61
CA SER A 155 -2.42 14.33 -9.65
C SER A 155 -3.90 14.41 -9.26
N ASN A 156 -4.37 13.52 -8.37
CA ASN A 156 -5.79 13.41 -8.01
C ASN A 156 -6.07 13.43 -6.50
N ALA A 157 -5.06 13.28 -5.63
CA ALA A 157 -5.24 13.13 -4.17
C ALA A 157 -6.10 14.26 -3.55
N LYS A 158 -5.91 15.50 -3.98
CA LYS A 158 -6.69 16.65 -3.48
C LYS A 158 -8.18 16.54 -3.80
N GLU A 159 -8.52 16.00 -4.95
CA GLU A 159 -9.91 15.87 -5.41
C GLU A 159 -10.62 14.73 -4.66
N VAL A 160 -9.90 13.63 -4.39
CA VAL A 160 -10.46 12.43 -3.77
C VAL A 160 -10.44 12.44 -2.24
N LEU A 161 -9.70 13.35 -1.60
CA LEU A 161 -9.55 13.40 -0.13
C LEU A 161 -10.88 13.41 0.64
N ALA A 162 -11.90 14.10 0.11
CA ALA A 162 -13.22 14.17 0.74
C ALA A 162 -13.97 12.82 0.70
N THR A 163 -13.63 11.96 -0.25
CA THR A 163 -14.25 10.65 -0.49
C THR A 163 -13.37 9.46 -0.13
N ALA A 164 -12.11 9.69 0.22
CA ALA A 164 -11.25 8.68 0.84
C ALA A 164 -11.89 8.20 2.16
N PHE A 165 -11.73 6.92 2.48
CA PHE A 165 -12.38 6.32 3.64
C PHE A 165 -11.52 6.41 4.91
#